data_AF-A0A496RTF2-F1
#
_entry.id   AF-A0A496RTF2-F1
#
_cell.length_a   1.000
_cell.length_b   1.000
_cell.length_c   1.000
_cell.angle_alpha   90.00
_cell.angle_beta   90.00
_cell.angle_gamma   90.00
#
_symmetry.space_group_name_H-M   'P 1'
#
loop_
_entity.id
_entity.type
_entity.pdbx_description
1 polymer ?
#
loop_
_entity_poly.entity_id
_entity_poly.type
_entity_poly.pdbx_seq_one_letter_code
_entity_poly.pdbx_strand_id
1 'polypeptide(L)'
;MKHKEGIEIVDNTELEEKVDRLQELKDYVKEYKQLDDEIKKYTEGKEVAVGKYLIAGKWIVRELPPQPQRTVKFWQRKIIRLE
;
A
#
# COMPACT_ATOMS: atom_id res chain seq x y z
N MET A 1 -29.53 -2.91 23.19
CA MET A 1 -28.40 -2.03 23.54
C MET A 1 -27.15 -2.88 23.54
N LYS A 2 -26.12 -2.55 22.75
CA LYS A 2 -24.87 -3.31 22.71
C LYS A 2 -24.16 -3.12 24.06
N HIS A 3 -23.86 -4.21 24.77
CA HIS A 3 -23.00 -4.16 25.95
C HIS A 3 -21.65 -3.60 25.52
N LYS A 4 -21.23 -2.47 26.09
CA LYS A 4 -19.82 -2.11 26.12
C LYS A 4 -19.16 -3.09 27.07
N GLU A 5 -18.43 -4.06 26.53
CA GLU A 5 -17.50 -4.86 27.31
C GLU A 5 -16.52 -3.90 28.00
N GLY A 6 -16.22 -4.17 29.27
CA GLY A 6 -15.30 -3.35 30.06
C GLY A 6 -13.90 -3.34 29.46
N ILE A 7 -13.12 -2.30 29.76
CA ILE A 7 -11.71 -2.25 29.35
C ILE A 7 -10.94 -3.19 30.27
N GLU A 8 -10.31 -4.22 29.70
CA GLU A 8 -9.37 -5.09 30.39
C GLU A 8 -7.98 -4.43 30.39
N ILE A 9 -7.38 -4.29 31.58
CA ILE A 9 -6.01 -3.79 31.73
C ILE A 9 -5.10 -5.00 31.76
N VAL A 10 -4.17 -5.08 30.81
CA VAL A 10 -3.23 -6.20 30.66
C VAL A 10 -1.82 -5.66 30.79
N ASP A 11 -1.07 -6.13 31.79
CA ASP A 11 0.36 -5.85 31.94
C ASP A 11 1.17 -6.85 31.12
N ASN A 12 1.47 -6.49 29.87
CA ASN A 12 2.27 -7.31 28.96
C ASN A 12 3.27 -6.44 28.18
N THR A 13 4.52 -6.42 28.65
CA THR A 13 5.63 -5.64 28.08
C THR A 13 5.90 -5.99 26.62
N GLU A 14 5.81 -7.27 26.22
CA GLU A 14 6.06 -7.67 24.83
C GLU A 14 4.99 -7.10 23.88
N LEU A 15 3.73 -7.07 24.32
CA LEU A 15 2.65 -6.49 23.55
C LEU A 15 2.81 -4.97 23.43
N GLU A 16 3.19 -4.31 24.52
CA GLU A 16 3.47 -2.87 24.55
C GLU A 16 4.56 -2.49 23.54
N GLU A 17 5.71 -3.18 23.57
CA GLU A 17 6.81 -2.96 22.62
C GLU A 17 6.38 -3.16 21.16
N LYS A 18 5.53 -4.16 20.89
CA LYS A 18 4.97 -4.40 19.56
C LYS A 18 4.03 -3.27 19.13
N VAL A 19 3.22 -2.74 20.04
CA VAL A 19 2.31 -1.62 19.77
C VAL A 19 3.10 -0.35 19.48
N ASP A 20 4.15 -0.07 20.25
CA ASP A 20 5.03 1.08 20.01
C ASP A 20 5.66 0.99 18.62
N ARG A 21 6.25 -0.16 18.29
CA ARG A 21 6.82 -0.38 16.96
C ARG A 21 5.80 -0.24 15.85
N LEU A 22 4.56 -0.69 16.08
CA LEU A 22 3.46 -0.52 15.13
C LEU A 22 3.12 0.95 14.90
N GLN A 23 3.08 1.77 15.97
CA GLN A 23 2.81 3.21 15.84
C GLN A 23 3.91 3.90 15.03
N GLU A 24 5.18 3.59 15.28
CA GLU A 24 6.31 4.13 14.51
C GLU A 24 6.19 3.77 13.01
N LEU A 25 5.90 2.51 12.70
CA LEU A 25 5.80 2.03 11.32
C LEU A 25 4.62 2.64 10.56
N LYS A 26 3.57 3.07 11.26
CA LYS A 26 2.36 3.62 10.65
C LYS A 26 2.64 4.84 9.80
N ASP A 27 3.49 5.74 10.28
CA ASP A 27 3.81 6.98 9.56
C ASP A 27 4.67 6.70 8.33
N TYR A 28 5.67 5.82 8.43
CA TYR A 28 6.47 5.39 7.28
C TYR A 28 5.63 4.70 6.21
N VAL A 29 4.69 3.83 6.60
CA VAL A 29 3.78 3.16 5.66
C VAL A 29 2.84 4.18 5.00
N LYS A 30 2.41 5.21 5.74
CA LYS A 30 1.57 6.29 5.19
C LYS A 30 2.33 7.10 4.16
N GLU A 31 3.53 7.56 4.47
CA GLU A 31 4.38 8.32 3.55
C GLU A 31 4.72 7.50 2.31
N TYR A 32 5.14 6.25 2.50
CA TYR A 32 5.39 5.31 1.40
C TYR A 32 4.19 5.23 0.46
N LYS A 33 2.97 5.02 0.99
CA LYS A 33 1.75 4.92 0.18
C LYS A 33 1.44 6.21 -0.58
N GLN A 34 1.66 7.37 0.04
CA GLN A 34 1.46 8.66 -0.61
C GLN A 34 2.40 8.82 -1.81
N LEU A 35 3.70 8.60 -1.61
CA LEU A 35 4.69 8.64 -2.69
C LEU A 35 4.41 7.60 -3.77
N ASP A 36 4.04 6.38 -3.36
CA ASP A 36 3.69 5.29 -4.26
C ASP A 36 2.53 5.70 -5.20
N ASP A 37 1.46 6.24 -4.64
CA ASP A 37 0.28 6.71 -5.37
C ASP A 37 0.59 7.89 -6.30
N GLU A 38 1.36 8.87 -5.84
CA GLU A 38 1.75 10.04 -6.64
C GLU A 38 2.57 9.64 -7.87
N ILE A 39 3.60 8.83 -7.66
CA ILE A 39 4.44 8.29 -8.75
C ILE A 39 3.56 7.46 -9.70
N LYS A 40 2.56 6.73 -9.18
CA LYS A 40 1.72 5.83 -9.99
C LYS A 40 0.82 6.64 -10.91
N LYS A 41 0.13 7.62 -10.35
CA LYS A 41 -0.72 8.55 -11.11
C LYS A 41 0.10 9.27 -12.18
N TYR A 42 1.32 9.68 -11.86
CA TYR A 42 2.18 10.36 -12.82
C TYR A 42 2.65 9.45 -13.97
N THR A 43 2.95 8.18 -13.68
CA THR A 43 3.52 7.21 -14.65
C THR A 43 2.47 6.31 -15.30
N GLU A 44 1.19 6.50 -15.00
CA GLU A 44 0.12 5.70 -15.56
C GLU A 44 0.04 5.89 -17.09
N GLY A 45 0.05 4.78 -17.83
CA GLY A 45 -0.07 4.79 -19.29
C GLY A 45 1.19 5.19 -20.06
N LYS A 46 2.32 5.45 -19.40
CA LYS A 46 3.59 5.82 -20.07
C LYS A 46 4.81 5.24 -19.37
N GLU A 47 5.88 5.05 -20.13
CA GLU A 47 7.20 4.76 -19.58
C GLU A 47 7.97 6.06 -19.39
N VAL A 48 8.69 6.19 -18.27
CA VAL A 48 9.40 7.41 -17.92
C VAL A 48 10.76 7.07 -17.33
N ALA A 49 11.82 7.68 -17.87
CA ALA A 49 13.14 7.69 -17.23
C ALA A 49 13.29 8.99 -16.40
N VAL A 50 13.67 8.85 -15.12
CA VAL A 50 13.88 9.96 -14.18
C VAL A 50 15.20 9.74 -13.45
N GLY A 51 16.22 10.52 -13.80
CA GLY A 51 17.57 10.39 -13.25
C GLY A 51 18.10 8.97 -13.42
N LYS A 52 18.39 8.31 -12.29
CA LYS A 52 18.91 6.92 -12.25
C LYS A 52 17.81 5.84 -12.27
N TYR A 53 16.58 6.18 -12.63
CA TYR A 53 15.47 5.23 -12.61
C TYR A 53 14.72 5.20 -13.94
N LEU A 54 14.34 4.00 -14.36
CA LEU A 54 13.36 3.75 -15.41
C LEU A 54 12.09 3.21 -14.76
N ILE A 55 10.97 3.87 -14.99
CA ILE A 55 9.64 3.45 -14.55
C ILE A 55 8.87 3.00 -15.77
N ALA A 56 8.67 1.68 -15.88
CA ALA A 56 7.89 1.05 -16.93
C ALA A 56 6.59 0.50 -16.34
N GLY A 57 5.58 0.25 -17.18
CA GLY A 57 4.34 -0.35 -16.70
C GLY A 57 3.44 -0.84 -17.80
N LYS A 58 2.44 -1.62 -17.40
CA LYS A 58 1.40 -2.13 -18.29
C LYS A 58 0.05 -2.13 -17.61
N TRP A 59 -1.00 -1.96 -18.40
CA TRP A 59 -2.35 -2.17 -17.93
C TRP A 59 -2.62 -3.65 -17.74
N ILE A 60 -3.07 -4.02 -16.54
CA ILE A 60 -3.54 -5.37 -16.25
C ILE A 60 -5.04 -5.31 -16.06
N VAL A 61 -5.71 -6.25 -16.73
CA VAL A 61 -7.12 -6.52 -16.56
C VAL A 61 -7.23 -7.83 -15.79
N ARG A 62 -7.84 -7.81 -14.60
CA ARG A 62 -8.16 -9.01 -13.83
C ARG A 62 -9.66 -9.23 -13.82
N GLU A 63 -10.07 -10.42 -14.23
CA GLU A 63 -11.44 -10.90 -14.10
C GLU A 63 -11.57 -11.58 -12.73
N LEU A 64 -12.39 -11.02 -11.86
CA LEU A 64 -12.66 -11.61 -10.55
C LEU A 64 -13.85 -12.58 -10.63
N PRO A 65 -13.87 -13.63 -9.79
CA PRO A 65 -14.99 -14.57 -9.75
C PRO A 65 -16.32 -13.83 -9.46
N PRO A 66 -17.44 -14.32 -10.02
CA PRO A 66 -18.67 -13.54 -10.11
C PRO A 66 -19.37 -13.40 -8.75
N GLN A 67 -19.28 -12.20 -8.14
CA GLN A 67 -20.28 -11.64 -7.24
C GLN A 67 -20.21 -10.09 -7.24
N PRO A 68 -21.04 -9.39 -8.03
CA PRO A 68 -21.18 -9.46 -9.50
C PRO A 68 -19.81 -9.53 -10.24
N GLN A 69 -19.80 -9.91 -11.52
CA GLN A 69 -18.57 -9.97 -12.33
C GLN A 69 -17.92 -8.57 -12.36
N ARG A 70 -16.76 -8.44 -11.72
CA ARG A 70 -16.00 -7.19 -11.63
C ARG A 70 -14.70 -7.36 -12.39
N THR A 71 -14.58 -6.62 -13.49
CA THR A 71 -13.32 -6.46 -14.19
C THR A 71 -12.54 -5.33 -13.52
N VAL A 72 -11.40 -5.64 -12.91
CA VAL A 72 -10.52 -4.64 -12.31
C VAL A 72 -9.39 -4.35 -13.28
N LYS A 73 -9.34 -3.11 -13.79
CA LYS A 73 -8.23 -2.61 -14.59
C LYS A 73 -7.30 -1.79 -13.69
N PHE A 74 -6.01 -2.13 -13.66
CA PHE A 74 -5.02 -1.38 -12.89
C PHE A 74 -3.70 -1.28 -13.64
N TRP A 75 -3.01 -0.16 -13.48
CA TRP A 75 -1.63 0.02 -13.95
C TRP A 75 -0.68 -0.75 -13.03
N GLN A 76 -0.01 -1.77 -13.57
CA GLN A 76 1.09 -2.45 -12.90
C GLN A 76 2.41 -1.85 -13.39
N ARG A 77 3.15 -1.21 -12.49
CA ARG A 77 4.45 -0.60 -12.77
C ARG A 77 5.60 -1.46 -12.28
N LYS A 78 6.79 -1.18 -12.83
CA LYS A 78 8.09 -1.70 -12.42
C LYS A 78 9.08 -0.54 -12.39
N ILE A 79 9.79 -0.39 -11.29
CA ILE A 79 10.84 0.62 -11.12
C ILE A 79 12.18 -0.10 -11.21
N ILE A 80 13.02 0.34 -12.15
CA ILE A 80 14.33 -0.23 -12.45
C ILE A 80 15.37 0.85 -12.18
N ARG A 81 16.42 0.54 -11.44
CA ARG A 81 17.57 1.45 -11.28
C ARG A 81 18.50 1.26 -12.47
N LEU A 82 18.86 2.36 -13.12
CA LEU A 82 19.86 2.42 -14.19
C LEU A 82 21.22 2.62 -13.51
N GLU A 83 22.18 1.76 -13.84
CA GLU A 83 23.58 1.87 -13.40
C GLU A 83 24.33 2.93 -14.20
#